data_AF-A0A2L2YY61-F1
#
_entry.id   AF-A0A2L2YY61-F1
#
_cell.length_a   1.000
_cell.length_b   1.000
_cell.length_c   1.000
_cell.angle_alpha   90.00
_cell.angle_beta   90.00
_cell.angle_gamma   90.00
#
_symmetry.space_group_name_H-M   'P 1'
#
loop_
_entity.id
_entity.type
_entity.pdbx_description
1 polymer ?
#
loop_
_entity_poly.entity_id
_entity_poly.type
_entity_poly.pdbx_seq_one_letter_code
_entity_poly.pdbx_strand_id
1 'polypeptide(L)' 'MLPGKNSQVVVIPGMCATATTAADEPRALCIIRDLSNGQLNNNKSGINLPASTTASQLMQEVVKKFQYEPDSFELVLQR' A
#
# COMPACT_ATOMS: atom_id res chain seq x y z
N MET A 1 -11.75 -18.59 34.71
CA MET A 1 -10.36 -18.07 34.68
C MET A 1 -9.74 -18.54 33.38
N LEU A 2 -9.43 -17.64 32.45
CA LEU A 2 -8.80 -18.02 31.17
C LEU A 2 -7.28 -18.13 31.42
N PRO A 3 -6.63 -19.25 31.08
CA PRO A 3 -5.18 -19.39 31.23
C PRO A 3 -4.47 -18.48 30.22
N GLY A 4 -3.65 -17.57 30.73
CA GLY A 4 -2.86 -16.63 29.95
C GLY A 4 -1.87 -17.35 29.04
N LYS A 5 -1.98 -17.10 27.73
CA LYS A 5 -1.06 -17.60 26.71
C LYS A 5 0.24 -16.79 26.79
N ASN A 6 1.20 -17.32 27.52
CA ASN A 6 2.58 -16.87 27.61
C ASN A 6 3.32 -17.14 26.29
N SER A 7 3.28 -16.16 25.39
CA SER A 7 4.10 -16.14 24.18
C SER A 7 5.53 -15.76 24.56
N GLN A 8 6.41 -16.75 24.76
CA GLN A 8 7.85 -16.53 24.91
C GLN A 8 8.47 -16.33 23.52
N VAL A 9 8.88 -15.12 23.21
CA VAL A 9 9.71 -14.84 22.02
C VAL A 9 11.12 -15.28 22.34
N VAL A 10 11.55 -16.41 21.78
CA VAL A 10 12.93 -16.90 21.90
C VAL A 10 13.78 -16.13 20.88
N VAL A 11 14.62 -15.22 21.36
CA VAL A 11 15.63 -14.56 20.51
C VAL A 11 16.83 -15.49 20.43
N ILE A 12 16.99 -16.20 19.31
CA ILE A 12 18.17 -17.03 19.04
C ILE A 12 19.27 -16.11 18.48
N PRO A 13 20.41 -15.93 19.18
CA PRO A 13 21.50 -15.10 18.69
C PRO A 13 22.26 -15.86 17.60
N GLY A 14 22.13 -15.41 16.34
CA GLY A 14 22.87 -16.00 15.21
C GLY A 14 22.11 -16.10 13.89
N MET A 15 20.80 -15.83 13.85
CA MET A 15 20.10 -15.65 12.57
C MET A 15 20.32 -14.22 12.09
N CYS A 16 21.31 -14.06 11.22
CA CYS A 16 21.38 -12.94 10.29
C CYS A 16 19.98 -12.69 9.73
N ALA A 17 19.40 -11.56 10.10
CA ALA A 17 18.08 -11.13 9.67
C ALA A 17 18.10 -10.82 8.17
N THR A 18 18.01 -11.85 7.33
CA THR A 18 17.71 -11.68 5.90
C THR A 18 16.23 -11.89 5.60
N ALA A 19 15.38 -12.02 6.62
CA ALA A 19 13.94 -12.06 6.46
C ALA A 19 13.35 -10.70 6.83
N THR A 20 13.56 -9.69 5.98
CA THR A 20 12.57 -8.60 5.88
C THR A 20 11.30 -9.25 5.34
N THR A 21 10.47 -9.74 6.25
CA THR A 21 9.13 -10.20 5.88
C THR A 21 8.35 -8.98 5.37
N ALA A 22 7.43 -9.17 4.43
CA ALA A 22 6.57 -8.09 3.91
C ALA A 22 5.73 -7.38 5.01
N ALA A 23 5.74 -7.89 6.24
CA ALA A 23 5.13 -7.27 7.41
C ALA A 23 6.01 -6.21 8.10
N ASP A 24 7.33 -6.22 7.86
CA ASP A 24 8.29 -5.28 8.45
C ASP A 24 8.57 -4.07 7.54
N GLU A 25 8.17 -4.15 6.27
CA GLU A 25 8.38 -3.06 5.32
C GLU A 25 7.48 -1.84 5.64
N PRO A 26 8.02 -0.60 5.63
CA PRO A 26 7.20 0.58 5.75
C PRO A 26 6.14 0.64 4.64
N ARG A 27 4.94 1.11 4.98
CA ARG A 27 3.82 1.28 4.05
C ARG A 27 3.58 2.75 3.75
N ALA A 28 3.38 3.07 2.49
CA ALA A 28 2.96 4.38 2.03
C ALA A 28 1.44 4.43 1.83
N LEU A 29 0.80 5.51 2.31
CA LEU A 29 -0.58 5.82 1.97
C LEU A 29 -0.59 6.79 0.79
N CYS A 30 -1.01 6.31 -0.37
CA CYS A 30 -1.25 7.13 -1.56
C CYS A 30 -2.72 7.58 -1.58
N ILE A 31 -2.96 8.89 -1.67
CA ILE A 31 -4.32 9.44 -1.77
C ILE A 31 -4.54 9.89 -3.21
N ILE A 32 -5.37 9.16 -3.94
CA ILE A 32 -5.67 9.42 -5.35
C ILE A 32 -6.95 10.24 -5.42
N ARG A 33 -6.89 11.39 -6.10
CA ARG A 33 -8.07 12.20 -6.41
C ARG A 33 -8.46 11.94 -7.86
N ASP A 34 -9.68 11.48 -8.07
CA ASP A 34 -10.24 11.34 -9.40
C ASP A 34 -10.55 12.73 -9.98
N LEU A 35 -10.02 13.01 -11.17
CA LEU A 35 -10.27 14.22 -11.95
C LEU A 35 -10.92 13.92 -13.31
N SER A 36 -11.12 12.65 -13.67
CA SER A 36 -11.55 12.19 -14.98
C SER A 36 -13.02 12.50 -15.26
N ASN A 37 -13.87 12.49 -14.23
CA ASN A 37 -15.32 12.62 -14.41
C ASN A 37 -15.84 14.07 -14.43
N GLY A 38 -14.97 15.08 -14.35
CA GLY A 38 -15.34 16.52 -14.35
C GLY A 38 -16.22 16.99 -13.18
N GLN A 39 -16.81 16.06 -12.44
CA GLN A 39 -17.54 16.29 -11.22
C GLN A 39 -16.52 16.53 -10.10
N LEU A 40 -16.50 17.76 -9.57
CA LEU A 40 -15.76 18.21 -8.37
C LEU A 40 -16.18 17.50 -7.06
N ASN A 41 -16.84 16.37 -7.20
CA ASN A 41 -16.89 15.35 -6.20
C ASN A 41 -15.46 15.07 -5.74
N ASN A 42 -15.15 15.45 -4.50
CA ASN A 42 -13.87 15.23 -3.81
C ASN A 42 -13.67 13.73 -3.51
N ASN A 43 -13.78 12.90 -4.54
CA ASN A 43 -13.58 11.47 -4.53
C ASN A 43 -12.09 11.20 -4.38
N LYS A 44 -11.66 11.11 -3.11
CA LYS A 44 -10.32 10.72 -2.73
C LYS A 44 -10.34 9.25 -2.32
N SER A 45 -9.56 8.42 -2.99
CA SER A 45 -9.36 7.02 -2.62
C SER A 45 -7.99 6.84 -1.98
N GLY A 46 -7.96 6.13 -0.84
CA GLY A 46 -6.73 5.75 -0.17
C GLY A 46 -6.24 4.39 -0.67
N ILE A 47 -4.99 4.34 -1.12
CA ILE A 47 -4.30 3.12 -1.54
C ILE A 47 -3.10 2.93 -0.61
N ASN A 48 -3.10 1.85 0.17
CA ASN A 48 -2.02 1.53 1.11
C ASN A 48 -1.14 0.43 0.53
N LEU A 49 0.08 0.79 0.17
CA LEU A 49 1.02 -0.11 -0.50
C LEU A 49 2.38 -0.08 0.21
N PRO A 50 3.20 -1.13 0.05
CA PRO A 50 4.58 -1.10 0.54
C PRO A 50 5.35 0.11 -0.03
N ALA A 51 6.25 0.71 0.74
CA ALA A 51 7.00 1.88 0.30
C ALA A 51 7.97 1.58 -0.86
N SER A 52 8.35 0.31 -1.05
CA SER A 52 9.13 -0.16 -2.21
C SER A 52 8.32 -0.29 -3.50
N THR A 53 7.00 -0.06 -3.45
CA THR A 53 6.11 -0.15 -4.61
C THR A 53 6.57 0.79 -5.72
N THR A 54 6.71 0.26 -6.92
CA THR A 54 7.11 1.04 -8.11
C THR A 54 5.92 1.79 -8.71
N ALA A 55 6.19 2.84 -9.49
CA ALA A 55 5.15 3.59 -10.18
C ALA A 55 4.24 2.71 -11.06
N SER A 56 4.81 1.71 -11.74
CA SER A 56 4.04 0.77 -12.57
C SER A 56 3.06 -0.08 -11.75
N GLN A 57 3.44 -0.50 -10.54
CA GLN A 57 2.54 -1.24 -9.66
C GLN A 57 1.44 -0.34 -9.08
N LEU A 58 1.76 0.92 -8.76
CA LEU A 58 0.77 1.90 -8.35
C LEU A 58 -0.27 2.14 -9.45
N MET A 59 0.16 2.28 -10.71
CA MET A 59 -0.74 2.42 -11.87
C MET A 59 -1.71 1.23 -11.97
N GLN A 60 -1.22 0.00 -11.82
CA GLN A 60 -2.07 -1.20 -11.84
C GLN A 60 -3.08 -1.23 -10.70
N GLU A 61 -2.68 -0.83 -9.49
CA GLU A 61 -3.59 -0.74 -8.36
C GLU A 61 -4.66 0.35 -8.57
N VAL A 62 -4.31 1.46 -9.21
CA VAL A 62 -5.29 2.49 -9.60
C VAL A 62 -6.27 1.97 -10.65
N VAL A 63 -5.78 1.32 -11.72
CA VAL A 63 -6.63 0.63 -12.72
C VAL A 63 -7.63 -0.28 -12.03
N LYS A 64 -7.16 -1.12 -11.12
CA LYS A 64 -8.01 -2.09 -10.42
C LYS A 64 -9.01 -1.43 -9.47
N LYS A 65 -8.59 -0.39 -8.74
CA LYS A 65 -9.42 0.31 -7.75
C LYS A 65 -10.50 1.16 -8.38
N PHE A 66 -10.16 1.85 -9.47
CA PHE A 66 -11.05 2.80 -10.14
C PHE A 66 -11.70 2.22 -11.40
N GLN A 67 -11.32 1.01 -11.81
CA GLN A 67 -11.79 0.33 -13.02
C GLN A 67 -11.56 1.19 -14.28
N TYR A 68 -10.41 1.86 -14.34
CA TYR A 68 -9.98 2.58 -15.54
C TYR A 68 -9.33 1.62 -16.55
N GLU A 69 -9.40 1.97 -17.82
CA GLU A 69 -8.59 1.29 -18.83
C GLU A 69 -7.12 1.72 -18.65
N PRO A 70 -6.13 0.82 -18.79
CA PRO A 70 -4.73 1.12 -18.50
C PRO A 70 -4.15 2.35 -19.22
N ASP A 71 -4.64 2.64 -20.43
CA ASP A 71 -4.19 3.74 -21.27
C ASP A 71 -5.14 4.96 -21.25
N SER A 72 -6.16 4.97 -20.38
CA SER A 72 -7.17 6.04 -20.34
C SER A 72 -6.93 7.12 -19.29
N PHE A 73 -5.86 7.03 -18.50
CA PHE A 73 -5.59 7.97 -17.43
C PHE A 73 -4.10 8.17 -17.21
N GLU A 74 -3.76 9.27 -16.53
CA GLU A 74 -2.41 9.56 -16.07
C GLU A 74 -2.45 9.91 -14.58
N LEU A 75 -1.38 9.56 -13.86
CA LEU A 75 -1.19 9.99 -12.47
C LEU A 75 -0.30 11.22 -12.43
N VAL A 76 -0.85 12.32 -11.91
CA VAL A 76 -0.12 13.57 -11.71
C VAL A 76 0.20 13.74 -10.23
N LEU A 77 1.48 13.85 -9.90
CA LEU A 77 1.90 14.19 -8.55
C LEU A 77 1.63 15.69 -8.29
N GLN A 78 0.77 15.98 -7.32
CA GLN A 78 0.61 17.34 -6.78
C GLN A 78 1.53 17.52 -5.58
N ARG A 79 2.37 18.57 -5.61
CA ARG A 79 3.24 19.01 -4.51
C ARG A 79 2.56 20.06 -3.66
#